data_AF-A0A351VJ55-F1
#
_entry.id   AF-A0A351VJ55-F1
#
_cell.length_a   1.000
_cell.length_b   1.000
_cell.length_c   1.000
_cell.angle_alpha   90.00
_cell.angle_beta   90.00
_cell.angle_gamma   90.00
#
_symmetry.space_group_name_H-M   'P 1'
#
loop_
_entity.id
_entity.type
_entity.pdbx_description
1 polymer ?
#
loop_
_entity_poly.entity_id
_entity_poly.type
_entity_poly.pdbx_seq_one_letter_code
_entity_poly.pdbx_strand_id
1 'polypeptide(L)'
;MEKLIEVSADIIRELPDMRATIRTCILVSGLPLKAVAYELDIKPDHLSKMINPSEDPRHFPPNKIEKLMQVCNNHVPLLWLLFRMGFDQPRTVGTLQDENARLKSEIKRLQSDHNHVMNIFKNIEVR
;
A
#
# COMPACT_ATOMS: atom_id res chain seq x y z
N MET A 1 11.77 -12.03 10.62
CA MET A 1 10.62 -11.73 9.75
C MET A 1 11.08 -11.98 8.33
N GLU A 2 10.37 -12.83 7.58
CA GLU A 2 10.63 -12.99 6.15
C GLU A 2 10.37 -11.67 5.41
N LYS A 3 11.15 -11.41 4.36
CA LYS A 3 10.98 -10.21 3.54
C LYS A 3 9.65 -10.30 2.81
N LEU A 4 8.85 -9.23 2.84
CA LEU A 4 7.59 -9.14 2.10
C LEU A 4 7.86 -9.28 0.59
N ILE A 5 6.98 -9.99 -0.12
CA ILE A 5 7.00 -10.04 -1.57
C ILE A 5 6.44 -8.73 -2.11
N GLU A 6 7.31 -7.94 -2.73
CA GLU A 6 6.97 -6.65 -3.31
C GLU A 6 6.43 -6.83 -4.74
N VAL A 7 5.29 -6.20 -5.02
CA VAL A 7 4.70 -6.12 -6.35
C VAL A 7 4.63 -4.64 -6.73
N SER A 8 5.03 -4.31 -7.96
CA SER A 8 5.08 -2.92 -8.40
C SER A 8 3.70 -2.28 -8.35
N ALA A 9 3.65 -1.01 -7.96
CA ALA A 9 2.40 -0.26 -7.86
C ALA A 9 1.68 -0.17 -9.21
N ASP A 10 2.43 -0.08 -10.32
CA ASP A 10 1.87 -0.03 -11.67
C ASP A 10 1.10 -1.31 -12.02
N ILE A 11 1.65 -2.48 -11.69
CA ILE A 11 0.93 -3.76 -11.89
C ILE A 11 -0.34 -3.79 -11.05
N ILE A 12 -0.27 -3.35 -9.79
CA ILE A 12 -1.41 -3.38 -8.88
C ILE A 12 -2.53 -2.44 -9.37
N ARG A 13 -2.21 -1.23 -9.85
CA ARG A 13 -3.20 -0.26 -10.35
C ARG A 13 -4.00 -0.78 -11.54
N GLU A 14 -3.38 -1.56 -12.42
CA GLU A 14 -4.01 -2.11 -13.62
C GLU A 14 -4.93 -3.32 -13.32
N LEU A 15 -5.00 -3.81 -12.08
CA LEU A 15 -5.86 -4.93 -11.74
C LEU A 15 -7.34 -4.51 -11.80
N PRO A 16 -8.19 -5.23 -12.56
CA PRO A 16 -9.55 -4.78 -12.87
C PRO A 16 -10.52 -4.90 -11.68
N ASP A 17 -10.35 -5.90 -10.83
CA ASP A 17 -11.29 -6.23 -9.76
C ASP A 17 -10.60 -6.98 -8.59
N MET A 18 -11.36 -7.18 -7.50
CA MET A 18 -10.88 -7.91 -6.33
C MET A 18 -10.55 -9.39 -6.62
N ARG A 19 -11.15 -10.00 -7.65
CA ARG A 19 -10.80 -11.37 -8.03
C ARG A 19 -9.38 -11.40 -8.58
N ALA A 20 -9.03 -10.45 -9.45
CA ALA A 20 -7.71 -10.32 -10.02
C ALA A 20 -6.66 -10.03 -8.94
N THR A 21 -6.97 -9.23 -7.91
CA THR A 21 -6.04 -8.98 -6.79
C THR A 21 -5.76 -10.23 -5.98
N ILE A 22 -6.79 -11.02 -5.65
CA ILE A 22 -6.65 -12.29 -4.93
C ILE A 22 -5.82 -13.28 -5.76
N ARG A 23 -6.12 -13.39 -7.06
CA ARG A 23 -5.36 -14.26 -7.97
C ARG A 23 -3.89 -13.85 -8.03
N THR A 24 -3.61 -12.56 -8.19
CA THR A 24 -2.25 -12.01 -8.22
C THR A 24 -1.53 -12.23 -6.89
N CYS A 25 -2.19 -12.02 -5.76
CA CYS A 25 -1.65 -12.27 -4.41
C CYS A 25 -1.15 -13.71 -4.26
N ILE A 26 -1.93 -14.69 -4.74
CA ILE A 26 -1.54 -16.11 -4.74
C ILE A 26 -0.40 -16.35 -5.73
N LEU A 27 -0.50 -15.84 -6.96
CA LEU A 27 0.48 -16.07 -8.02
C LEU A 27 1.88 -15.60 -7.62
N VAL A 28 2.01 -14.39 -7.08
CA VAL A 28 3.32 -13.82 -6.72
C VAL A 28 3.94 -14.49 -5.50
N SER A 29 3.13 -15.17 -4.66
CA SER A 29 3.63 -15.90 -3.51
C SER A 29 4.45 -17.15 -3.88
N GLY A 30 4.27 -17.67 -5.11
CA GLY A 30 4.87 -18.94 -5.54
C GLY A 30 4.29 -20.18 -4.84
N LEU A 31 3.32 -20.02 -3.95
CA LEU A 31 2.71 -21.13 -3.23
C LEU A 31 1.75 -21.93 -4.13
N PRO A 32 1.74 -23.27 -4.04
CA PRO A 32 0.73 -24.08 -4.70
C PRO A 32 -0.68 -23.72 -4.22
N LEU A 33 -1.66 -23.66 -5.13
CA LEU A 33 -3.04 -23.32 -4.80
C LEU A 33 -3.62 -24.19 -3.67
N LYS A 34 -3.25 -25.48 -3.63
CA LYS A 34 -3.67 -26.42 -2.58
C LYS A 34 -3.14 -26.04 -1.19
N ALA A 35 -1.91 -25.53 -1.11
CA ALA A 35 -1.29 -25.10 0.14
C ALA A 35 -1.99 -23.84 0.67
N VAL A 36 -2.24 -22.86 -0.21
CA VAL A 36 -3.00 -21.66 0.16
C VAL A 36 -4.42 -22.01 0.59
N ALA A 37 -5.09 -22.90 -0.14
CA ALA A 37 -6.44 -23.35 0.20
C ALA A 37 -6.47 -24.02 1.59
N TYR A 38 -5.47 -24.86 1.90
CA TYR A 38 -5.33 -25.50 3.21
C TYR A 38 -5.18 -24.48 4.33
N GLU A 39 -4.24 -23.53 4.19
CA GLU A 39 -4.01 -22.47 5.19
C GLU A 39 -5.21 -21.55 5.40
N LEU A 40 -6.04 -21.40 4.36
CA LEU A 40 -7.27 -20.62 4.42
C LEU A 40 -8.47 -21.43 4.91
N ASP A 41 -8.35 -22.74 5.16
CA ASP A 41 -9.48 -23.62 5.43
C ASP A 41 -10.58 -23.49 4.34
N ILE A 42 -10.15 -23.58 3.08
CA ILE A 42 -11.00 -23.55 1.89
C ILE A 42 -10.72 -24.80 1.06
N LYS A 43 -11.75 -25.43 0.48
CA LYS A 43 -11.54 -26.52 -0.47
C LYS A 43 -10.81 -26.02 -1.72
N PRO A 44 -9.75 -26.70 -2.22
CA PRO A 44 -8.99 -26.22 -3.38
C PRO A 44 -9.84 -25.94 -4.63
N ASP A 45 -10.87 -26.75 -4.89
CA ASP A 45 -11.83 -26.52 -5.98
C ASP A 45 -12.62 -25.22 -5.80
N HIS A 46 -13.06 -24.92 -4.57
CA HIS A 46 -13.77 -23.68 -4.27
C HIS A 46 -12.86 -22.47 -4.46
N LEU A 47 -11.61 -22.55 -3.98
CA LEU A 47 -10.65 -21.46 -4.16
C LEU A 47 -10.39 -21.21 -5.65
N SER A 48 -10.23 -22.28 -6.45
CA SER A 48 -10.07 -22.17 -7.90
C SER A 48 -11.25 -21.41 -8.56
N LYS A 49 -12.49 -21.76 -8.21
CA LYS A 49 -13.71 -21.09 -8.71
C LYS A 49 -13.86 -19.63 -8.25
N MET A 50 -13.19 -19.25 -7.16
CA MET A 50 -13.20 -17.86 -6.68
C MET A 50 -12.24 -16.98 -7.48
N ILE A 51 -11.09 -17.52 -7.92
CA ILE A 51 -10.01 -16.75 -8.54
C ILE A 51 -9.97 -16.85 -10.07
N ASN A 52 -10.55 -17.90 -10.64
CA ASN A 52 -10.63 -18.14 -12.07
C ASN A 52 -12.05 -17.89 -12.61
N PRO A 53 -12.21 -17.53 -13.90
CA PRO A 53 -13.50 -17.60 -14.56
C PRO A 53 -14.08 -19.02 -14.47
N SER A 54 -15.35 -19.12 -14.08
CA SER A 54 -16.07 -20.39 -13.94
C SER A 54 -17.55 -20.15 -14.25
N GLU A 55 -18.24 -21.20 -14.71
CA GLU A 55 -19.70 -21.22 -14.88
C GLU A 55 -20.45 -21.08 -13.54
N ASP A 56 -19.82 -21.47 -12.42
CA ASP A 56 -20.30 -21.28 -11.05
C ASP A 56 -19.33 -20.35 -10.29
N PRO A 57 -19.38 -19.02 -10.53
CA PRO A 57 -18.45 -18.08 -9.90
C PRO A 57 -18.74 -17.96 -8.42
N ARG A 58 -17.70 -18.12 -7.59
CA ARG A 58 -17.82 -18.00 -6.13
C ARG A 58 -17.18 -16.71 -5.64
N HIS A 59 -17.76 -16.15 -4.58
CA HIS A 59 -17.19 -14.99 -3.90
C HIS A 59 -16.16 -15.41 -2.86
N PHE A 60 -15.02 -14.73 -2.84
CA PHE A 60 -14.03 -14.95 -1.81
C PHE A 60 -14.52 -14.36 -0.47
N PRO A 61 -14.42 -15.09 0.64
CA PRO A 61 -14.90 -14.63 1.94
C PRO A 61 -14.07 -13.43 2.45
N PRO A 62 -14.68 -12.25 2.68
CA PRO A 62 -13.94 -11.03 3.03
C PRO A 62 -13.10 -11.17 4.32
N ASN A 63 -13.59 -11.92 5.30
CA ASN A 63 -12.91 -12.17 6.57
C ASN A 63 -11.64 -13.03 6.44
N LYS A 64 -11.35 -13.60 5.25
CA LYS A 64 -10.12 -14.36 4.99
C LYS A 64 -9.08 -13.57 4.18
N ILE A 65 -9.36 -12.33 3.77
CA ILE A 65 -8.44 -11.52 2.97
C ILE A 65 -7.15 -11.22 3.74
N GLU A 66 -7.25 -10.91 5.03
CA GLU A 66 -6.09 -10.67 5.89
C GLU A 66 -5.21 -11.92 5.98
N LYS A 67 -5.81 -13.08 6.30
CA LYS A 67 -5.09 -14.35 6.37
C LYS A 67 -4.45 -14.73 5.04
N LEU A 68 -5.11 -14.45 3.91
CA LEU A 68 -4.54 -14.64 2.58
C LEU A 68 -3.26 -13.82 2.40
N MET A 69 -3.28 -12.52 2.74
CA MET A 69 -2.10 -11.67 2.65
C MET A 69 -0.95 -12.14 3.53
N GLN A 70 -1.26 -12.64 4.74
CA GLN A 70 -0.28 -13.23 5.64
C GLN A 70 0.33 -14.52 5.07
N VAL A 71 -0.50 -15.43 4.55
CA VAL A 71 -0.06 -16.71 3.95
C VAL A 71 0.78 -16.48 2.70
N CYS A 72 0.35 -15.56 1.84
CA CYS A 72 1.03 -15.24 0.60
C CYS A 72 2.19 -14.22 0.77
N ASN A 73 2.41 -13.76 2.01
CA ASN A 73 3.44 -12.79 2.40
C ASN A 73 3.51 -11.54 1.48
N ASN A 74 2.35 -10.98 1.13
CA ASN A 74 2.22 -9.76 0.34
C ASN A 74 0.90 -9.03 0.61
N HIS A 75 0.83 -7.76 0.20
CA HIS A 75 -0.32 -6.88 0.48
C HIS A 75 -1.11 -6.46 -0.78
N VAL A 76 -1.05 -7.25 -1.86
CA VAL A 76 -1.66 -6.88 -3.15
C VAL A 76 -3.14 -6.46 -3.03
N PRO A 77 -4.03 -7.20 -2.32
CA PRO A 77 -5.44 -6.80 -2.19
C PRO A 77 -5.62 -5.46 -1.45
N LEU A 78 -4.84 -5.22 -0.40
CA LEU A 78 -4.90 -3.98 0.38
C LEU A 78 -4.38 -2.78 -0.41
N LEU A 79 -3.23 -2.92 -1.06
CA LEU A 79 -2.63 -1.86 -1.90
C LEU A 79 -3.56 -1.49 -3.05
N TRP A 80 -4.18 -2.47 -3.70
CA TRP A 80 -5.18 -2.22 -4.73
C TRP A 80 -6.34 -1.39 -4.20
N LEU A 81 -6.91 -1.75 -3.04
CA LEU A 81 -8.02 -1.01 -2.45
C LEU A 81 -7.61 0.44 -2.14
N LEU A 82 -6.41 0.63 -1.61
CA LEU A 82 -5.85 1.96 -1.34
C LEU A 82 -5.73 2.80 -2.62
N PHE A 83 -5.17 2.23 -3.69
CA PHE A 83 -5.07 2.93 -4.98
C PHE A 83 -6.45 3.26 -5.57
N ARG A 84 -7.41 2.33 -5.49
CA ARG A 84 -8.80 2.56 -5.92
C ARG A 84 -9.51 3.66 -5.14
N MET A 85 -9.09 3.92 -3.90
CA MET A 85 -9.61 4.99 -3.04
C MET A 85 -8.82 6.31 -3.19
N GLY A 86 -7.82 6.38 -4.08
CA GLY A 86 -7.00 7.58 -4.30
C GLY A 86 -5.80 7.72 -3.36
N PHE A 87 -5.43 6.67 -2.61
CA PHE A 87 -4.24 6.66 -1.77
C PHE A 87 -3.03 6.10 -2.54
N ASP A 88 -2.36 6.94 -3.33
CA ASP A 88 -1.19 6.55 -4.14
C ASP A 88 0.07 6.20 -3.34
N GLN A 89 0.12 6.62 -2.08
CA GLN A 89 1.18 6.25 -1.14
C GLN A 89 0.49 5.89 0.18
N PRO A 90 0.54 4.63 0.61
CA PRO A 90 0.21 4.25 1.98
C PRO A 90 1.25 4.91 2.90
N ARG A 91 1.07 6.20 3.19
CA ARG A 91 1.91 6.87 4.17
C ARG A 91 1.39 6.46 5.53
N THR A 92 2.26 5.84 6.32
CA THR A 92 1.94 5.61 7.72
C THR A 92 1.77 6.95 8.41
N VAL A 93 0.90 7.01 9.41
CA VAL A 93 0.72 8.22 10.23
C VAL A 93 2.06 8.69 10.80
N GLY A 94 2.94 7.76 11.20
CA GLY A 94 4.30 8.07 11.67
C GLY A 94 5.14 8.79 10.63
N THR A 95 5.21 8.25 9.40
CA THR A 95 5.98 8.90 8.31
C THR A 95 5.48 10.31 7.98
N LEU A 96 4.15 10.54 8.04
CA LEU A 96 3.56 11.86 7.83
C LEU A 96 3.83 12.83 8.99
N GLN A 97 3.91 12.32 10.21
CA GLN A 97 4.24 13.10 11.40
C GLN A 97 5.71 13.51 11.40
N ASP A 98 6.61 12.59 11.05
CA ASP A 98 8.05 12.84 10.93
C ASP A 98 8.34 13.87 9.84
N GLU A 99 7.70 13.72 8.67
CA GLU A 99 7.84 14.66 7.57
C GLU A 99 7.25 16.04 7.92
N ASN A 100 6.10 16.10 8.61
CA ASN A 100 5.55 17.36 9.12
C ASN A 100 6.48 18.05 10.12
N ALA A 101 7.06 17.29 11.05
CA ALA A 101 7.99 17.82 12.03
C ALA A 101 9.24 18.39 11.35
N ARG A 102 9.77 17.69 10.34
CA ARG A 102 10.89 18.14 9.52
C ARG A 102 10.55 19.43 8.77
N LEU A 103 9.45 19.45 8.03
CA LEU A 103 9.02 20.60 7.22
C LEU A 103 8.75 21.83 8.08
N LYS A 104 8.12 21.67 9.25
CA LYS A 104 7.90 22.77 10.21
C LYS A 104 9.21 23.35 10.73
N SER A 105 10.21 22.52 10.98
CA SER A 105 11.54 22.96 11.42
C SER A 105 12.26 23.74 10.32
N GLU A 106 12.13 23.29 9.07
CA GLU A 106 12.73 23.94 7.91
C GLU A 106 12.08 25.30 7.60
N ILE A 107 10.76 25.38 7.66
CA ILE A 107 10.02 26.66 7.56
C ILE A 107 10.50 27.65 8.62
N LYS A 108 10.63 27.20 9.88
CA LYS A 108 11.09 28.06 10.97
C LYS A 108 12.50 28.59 10.73
N ARG A 109 13.41 27.76 10.21
CA ARG A 109 14.77 28.19 9.84
C ARG A 109 14.72 29.26 8.74
N LEU A 110 14.02 28.98 7.65
CA LEU A 110 13.91 29.90 6.51
C LEU A 110 13.27 31.24 6.90
N GLN A 111 12.27 31.22 7.77
CA GLN A 111 11.66 32.44 8.31
C GLN A 111 12.65 33.25 9.16
N SER A 112 13.48 32.59 9.97
CA SER A 112 14.53 33.25 10.74
C SER A 112 15.58 33.89 9.82
N ASP A 113 16.04 33.15 8.80
CA ASP A 113 17.03 33.63 7.83
C ASP A 113 16.49 34.83 7.05
N HIS A 114 15.24 34.74 6.58
CA HIS A 114 14.56 35.84 5.91
C HIS A 114 14.47 37.09 6.79
N ASN A 115 14.05 36.95 8.05
CA ASN A 115 13.95 38.07 8.98
C ASN A 115 15.32 38.71 9.25
N HIS A 116 16.38 37.91 9.34
CA HIS A 116 17.74 38.40 9.53
C HIS A 116 18.20 39.24 8.33
N VAL A 117 18.01 38.73 7.11
CA VAL A 117 18.34 39.43 5.87
C VAL A 117 17.54 40.73 5.73
N MET A 118 16.23 40.70 5.99
CA MET A 118 15.38 41.90 5.94
C MET A 118 15.79 42.97 6.96
N ASN A 119 16.25 42.56 8.15
CA ASN A 119 16.78 43.50 9.13
C ASN A 119 18.11 44.12 8.69
N ILE A 120 18.97 43.37 8.00
CA ILE A 120 20.19 43.93 7.40
C ILE A 120 19.84 45.01 6.38
N PHE A 121 18.92 44.72 5.45
CA PHE A 121 18.51 45.69 4.42
C PHE A 121 17.90 46.96 5.02
N LYS A 122 17.00 46.84 6.00
CA LYS A 122 16.43 48.01 6.70
C LYS A 122 17.47 48.90 7.36
N ASN A 123 18.57 48.33 7.85
CA ASN A 123 19.64 49.09 8.50
C ASN A 123 20.59 49.76 7.49
N ILE A 124 20.57 49.35 6.21
CA ILE A 124 21.37 49.94 5.13
C ILE A 124 20.65 51.15 4.49
N GLU A 125 19.32 51.11 4.35
CA GLU A 125 18.52 52.23 3.79
C GLU A 125 18.46 53.48 4.69
N VAL A 126 18.96 53.40 5.93
CA VAL A 126 18.92 54.49 6.93
C VAL A 126 20.26 55.24 7.05
N ARG A 127 21.20 55.03 6.13
CA ARG A 127 22.46 55.80 6.02
C ARG A 127 22.54 56.54 4.69
#